data_AF-A0AAV5JB32-F1
#
_entry.id   AF-A0AAV5JB32-F1
#
_cell.length_a   1.000
_cell.length_b   1.000
_cell.length_c   1.000
_cell.angle_alpha   90.00
_cell.angle_beta   90.00
_cell.angle_gamma   90.00
#
_symmetry.space_group_name_H-M   'P 1'
#
loop_
_entity.id
_entity.type
_entity.pdbx_description
1 polymer ?
#
loop_
_entity_poly.entity_id
_entity_poly.type
_entity_poly.pdbx_seq_one_letter_code
_entity_poly.pdbx_strand_id
1 'polypeptide(L)'
;MTLRALASQFFFDDSIRNIQTGKCMGLHTVWVGNSQRADGVDYALESIHNIREALPELWEVEDKPEDIRYAGNVAVETTVKA
;
A
#
# COMPACT_ATOMS: atom_id res chain seq x y z
N MET A 1 22.75 -16.96 6.91
CA MET A 1 21.84 -15.84 7.24
C MET A 1 21.21 -15.39 5.93
N THR A 2 20.08 -15.97 5.57
CA THR A 2 19.42 -15.64 4.30
C THR A 2 18.67 -14.34 4.48
N LEU A 3 19.12 -13.28 3.82
CA LEU A 3 18.38 -12.03 3.73
C LEU A 3 17.14 -12.33 2.87
N ARG A 4 15.99 -12.62 3.51
CA ARG A 4 14.71 -12.48 2.82
C ARG A 4 14.62 -11.01 2.45
N ALA A 5 14.68 -10.68 1.17
CA ALA A 5 14.08 -9.44 0.71
C ALA A 5 12.63 -9.51 1.20
N LEU A 6 12.28 -8.66 2.17
CA LEU A 6 10.92 -8.58 2.66
C LEU A 6 10.15 -7.88 1.54
N ALA A 7 9.19 -8.57 0.92
CA ALA A 7 8.19 -7.91 0.11
C ALA A 7 7.60 -6.77 0.95
N SER A 8 7.88 -5.52 0.56
CA SER A 8 7.37 -4.33 1.24
C SER A 8 5.91 -4.16 0.86
N GLN A 9 5.01 -4.69 1.70
CA GLN A 9 3.58 -4.53 1.51
C GLN A 9 3.15 -3.13 1.96
N PHE A 10 2.71 -2.32 0.99
CA PHE A 10 2.15 -0.99 1.24
C PHE A 10 0.65 -1.07 1.56
N PHE A 11 0.21 -0.30 2.56
CA PHE A 11 -1.16 -0.18 3.02
C PHE A 11 -1.63 1.27 2.83
N PHE A 12 -2.52 1.47 1.86
CA PHE A 12 -3.09 2.76 1.51
C PHE A 12 -4.49 2.90 2.12
N ASP A 13 -4.75 3.98 2.82
CA ASP A 13 -6.06 4.26 3.42
C ASP A 13 -6.21 5.79 3.64
N ASP A 14 -7.44 6.30 3.64
CA ASP A 14 -7.75 7.71 3.91
C ASP A 14 -8.17 7.96 5.37
N SER A 15 -8.44 6.90 6.13
CA SER A 15 -8.72 6.92 7.56
C SER A 15 -7.43 6.79 8.38
N ILE A 16 -7.08 7.85 9.12
CA ILE A 16 -5.91 7.84 10.03
C ILE A 16 -5.97 6.70 11.06
N ARG A 17 -7.16 6.26 11.48
CA ARG A 17 -7.32 5.13 12.40
C ARG A 17 -6.88 3.81 11.76
N ASN A 18 -7.20 3.62 10.48
CA ASN A 18 -6.82 2.42 9.74
C ASN A 18 -5.30 2.43 9.50
N ILE A 19 -4.74 3.59 9.14
CA ILE A 19 -3.30 3.78 9.01
C ILE A 19 -2.55 3.40 10.28
N GLN A 20 -2.97 3.92 11.43
CA GLN A 20 -2.36 3.57 12.72
C GLN A 20 -2.46 2.07 13.01
N THR A 21 -3.60 1.44 12.69
CA THR A 21 -3.78 -0.01 12.84
C THR A 21 -2.82 -0.78 11.93
N GLY A 22 -2.72 -0.41 10.65
CA GLY A 22 -1.79 -1.01 9.70
C GLY A 22 -0.33 -0.86 10.14
N LYS A 23 0.02 0.30 10.71
CA LYS A 23 1.35 0.54 11.29
C LYS A 23 1.63 -0.41 12.46
N CYS A 24 0.67 -0.59 13.37
CA CYS A 24 0.78 -1.54 14.48
C CYS A 24 0.90 -3.01 14.00
N MET A 25 0.38 -3.33 12.81
CA MET A 25 0.52 -4.64 12.19
C MET A 25 1.84 -4.83 11.42
N GLY A 26 2.71 -3.82 11.39
CA GLY A 26 4.01 -3.88 10.71
C GLY A 26 3.96 -3.63 9.20
N LEU A 27 2.88 -3.02 8.69
CA LEU A 27 2.76 -2.64 7.29
C LEU A 27 3.45 -1.29 7.01
N HIS A 28 3.85 -1.06 5.76
CA HIS A 28 4.28 0.25 5.28
C HIS A 28 3.05 1.08 4.93
N THR A 29 2.84 2.22 5.59
CA THR A 29 1.55 2.92 5.55
C THR A 29 1.57 4.20 4.70
N VAL A 30 0.53 4.41 3.90
CA VAL A 30 0.37 5.59 3.05
C VAL A 30 -0.98 6.23 3.32
N TRP A 31 -0.98 7.40 3.96
CA TRP A 31 -2.20 8.15 4.24
C TRP A 31 -2.60 9.00 3.04
N VAL A 32 -3.77 8.70 2.46
CA VAL A 32 -4.26 9.36 1.24
C VAL A 32 -5.29 10.44 1.59
N GLY A 33 -5.30 11.55 0.85
CA GLY A 33 -6.18 12.69 1.11
C GLY A 33 -5.55 13.79 1.96
N ASN A 34 -4.26 13.67 2.31
CA ASN A 34 -3.52 14.65 3.10
C ASN A 34 -2.04 14.68 2.68
N SER A 35 -1.48 15.88 2.51
CA SER A 35 -0.05 16.07 2.20
C SER A 35 0.82 16.16 3.44
N GLN A 36 0.23 16.36 4.62
CA GLN A 36 0.97 16.46 5.88
C GLN A 36 1.12 15.07 6.52
N ARG A 37 2.37 14.65 6.64
CA ARG A 37 2.73 13.46 7.40
C ARG A 37 2.47 13.68 8.89
N ALA A 38 1.71 12.79 9.51
CA ALA A 38 1.51 12.74 10.96
C ALA A 38 2.42 11.69 11.61
N ASP A 39 2.56 11.75 12.94
CA ASP A 39 3.27 10.74 13.70
C ASP A 39 2.65 9.35 13.49
N GLY A 40 3.50 8.36 13.26
CA GLY A 40 3.05 6.98 13.03
C GLY A 40 2.59 6.67 11.60
N VAL A 41 2.80 7.58 10.66
CA VAL A 41 2.56 7.37 9.22
C VAL A 41 3.89 7.29 8.48
N ASP A 42 4.04 6.38 7.52
CA ASP A 42 5.27 6.29 6.72
C ASP A 42 5.28 7.32 5.58
N TYR A 43 4.18 7.42 4.83
CA TYR A 43 4.00 8.34 3.71
C TYR A 43 2.62 9.01 3.74
N ALA A 44 2.52 10.21 3.17
CA ALA A 44 1.26 10.93 3.01
C ALA A 44 1.14 11.47 1.58
N LEU A 45 -0.04 11.33 0.98
CA LEU A 45 -0.36 11.76 -0.38
C LEU A 45 -1.64 12.58 -0.36
N GLU A 46 -1.65 13.72 -1.05
CA GLU A 46 -2.88 14.51 -1.24
C GLU A 46 -3.92 13.75 -2.07
N SER A 47 -3.47 13.01 -3.09
CA SER A 47 -4.34 12.19 -3.94
C SER A 47 -3.67 10.88 -4.31
N ILE A 48 -4.49 9.84 -4.50
CA ILE A 48 -4.05 8.53 -4.98
C ILE A 48 -3.41 8.60 -6.38
N HIS A 49 -3.70 9.65 -7.15
CA HIS A 49 -3.08 9.85 -8.46
C HIS A 49 -1.60 10.21 -8.38
N ASN A 50 -1.12 10.70 -7.24
CA ASN A 50 0.28 11.08 -7.03
C ASN A 50 1.19 9.91 -6.65
N ILE A 51 0.68 8.68 -6.51
CA ILE A 51 1.51 7.54 -6.07
C ILE A 51 2.72 7.36 -6.98
N ARG A 52 2.56 7.48 -8.30
CA ARG A 52 3.68 7.27 -9.23
C ARG A 52 4.84 8.24 -9.00
N GLU A 53 4.54 9.46 -8.56
CA GLU A 53 5.55 10.49 -8.29
C GLU A 53 6.15 10.31 -6.89
N ALA A 54 5.34 9.89 -5.91
CA ALA A 54 5.75 9.79 -4.52
C ALA A 54 6.39 8.45 -4.13
N LEU A 55 6.02 7.37 -4.83
CA LEU A 55 6.51 6.01 -4.66
C LEU A 55 6.82 5.41 -6.05
N PRO A 56 7.77 5.98 -6.81
CA PRO A 56 8.12 5.49 -8.14
C PRO A 56 8.58 4.02 -8.13
N GLU A 57 9.14 3.55 -7.02
CA GLU A 57 9.59 2.17 -6.82
C GLU A 57 8.48 1.12 -7.00
N LEU A 58 7.20 1.50 -6.84
CA LEU A 58 6.08 0.60 -7.09
C LEU A 58 5.85 0.31 -8.58
N TRP A 59 6.39 1.14 -9.47
CA TRP A 59 6.35 0.97 -10.93
C TRP A 59 7.69 0.53 -11.53
N GLU A 60 8.77 0.60 -10.76
CA GLU A 60 10.06 0.07 -11.18
C GLU A 60 10.02 -1.46 -11.07
N VAL A 61 9.95 -2.12 -12.23
CA VAL A 61 10.09 -3.56 -12.31
C VAL A 61 11.55 -3.88 -12.04
N GLU A 62 11.93 -4.11 -10.78
CA GLU A 62 13.12 -4.90 -10.53
C GLU A 62 12.85 -6.30 -11.11
N ASP A 63 13.67 -6.71 -12.08
CA ASP A 63 13.72 -8.06 -12.68
C ASP A 63 14.12 -9.12 -11.63
N LYS A 64 13.39 -9.21 -10.53
CA LYS A 64 13.49 -10.30 -9.58
C LYS A 64 12.22 -11.14 -9.72
N PRO A 65 12.34 -12.38 -10.22
CA PRO A 65 11.24 -13.33 -10.21
C PRO A 65 11.08 -13.81 -8.76
N GLU A 66 10.63 -12.93 -7.88
CA GLU A 66 9.99 -13.35 -6.64
C GLU A 66 8.56 -13.64 -7.01
N ASP A 67 8.19 -14.89 -6.78
CA ASP A 67 6.96 -15.59 -7.09
C ASP A 67 5.76 -14.85 -6.45
N ILE A 68 5.44 -13.63 -6.92
CA ILE A 68 4.19 -12.92 -6.65
C ILE A 68 3.16 -13.77 -7.38
N ARG A 69 2.70 -14.80 -6.68
CA ARG A 69 1.44 -15.45 -6.98
C ARG A 69 0.40 -14.36 -6.83
N TYR A 70 0.14 -13.65 -7.92
CA TYR A 70 -1.13 -13.00 -8.15
C TYR A 70 -2.15 -14.11 -7.98
N ALA A 71 -2.66 -14.27 -6.75
CA ALA A 71 -3.80 -15.09 -6.47
C ALA A 71 -4.93 -14.42 -7.24
N GLY A 72 -5.08 -14.84 -8.50
CA GLY A 72 -6.11 -14.35 -9.39
C GLY A 72 -7.45 -14.49 -8.69
N ASN A 73 -8.28 -13.47 -8.90
CA ASN A 73 -9.68 -13.34 -8.50
C ASN A 73 -9.90 -12.67 -7.13
N VAL A 74 -9.79 -11.33 -7.12
CA VAL A 74 -10.61 -10.50 -6.21
C VAL A 74 -11.39 -9.49 -7.04
N ALA A 75 -12.34 -10.00 -7.83
CA ALA A 75 -13.50 -9.23 -8.23
C ALA A 75 -14.72 -9.91 -7.60
N VAL A 76 -15.10 -9.47 -6.40
CA VAL A 76 -16.40 -9.85 -5.83
C VAL A 76 -17.42 -8.89 -6.44
N GLU A 77 -18.06 -9.31 -7.54
CA GLU A 77 -19.25 -8.62 -8.02
C GLU A 77 -20.34 -8.72 -6.94
N THR A 78 -20.66 -7.58 -6.32
CA THR A 78 -21.81 -7.48 -5.41
C THR A 78 -23.02 -7.07 -6.24
N THR A 79 -23.95 -8.00 -6.48
CA THR A 79 -25.20 -7.68 -7.16
C THR A 79 -26.13 -6.94 -6.19
N VAL A 80 -26.40 -5.67 -6.48
CA VAL A 80 -27.44 -4.90 -5.78
C VAL A 80 -28.79 -5.31 -6.36
N LYS A 81 -29.69 -5.84 -5.52
CA LYS A 81 -31.10 -5.99 -5.86
C LYS A 81 -31.83 -4.72 -5.45
N ALA A 82 -32.59 -4.16 -6.39
CA ALA A 82 -33.57 -3.10 -6.12
C ALA A 82 -34.74 -3.64 -5.29
#